data_AF-A0A430KQA7-F1
#
_entry.id   AF-A0A430KQA7-F1
#
_cell.length_a   1.000
_cell.length_b   1.000
_cell.length_c   1.000
_cell.angle_alpha   90.00
_cell.angle_beta   90.00
_cell.angle_gamma   90.00
#
_symmetry.space_group_name_H-M   'P 1'
#
loop_
_entity.id
_entity.type
_entity.pdbx_description
1 polymer ?
#
loop_
_entity_poly.entity_id
_entity_poly.type
_entity_poly.pdbx_seq_one_letter_code
_entity_poly.pdbx_strand_id
1 'polypeptide(L)' 'MHAEAIQRTIAVLGVDGENFEVDGHFEGDERKARWYTVKKLSDGQVFVDHLPTFPSHDEIRRMAS' A
#
# COMPACT_ATOMS: atom_id res chain seq x y z
N MET A 1 -6.05 -13.32 22.81
CA MET A 1 -6.50 -13.51 21.42
C MET A 1 -5.46 -12.84 20.55
N HIS A 2 -4.71 -13.59 19.75
CA HIS A 2 -3.80 -12.99 18.76
C HIS A 2 -4.68 -12.49 17.62
N ALA A 3 -4.74 -11.18 17.43
CA ALA A 3 -5.42 -10.61 16.29
C ALA A 3 -4.65 -11.02 15.03
N GLU A 4 -5.30 -11.68 14.08
CA GLU A 4 -4.67 -12.07 12.82
C GLU A 4 -4.32 -10.81 12.02
N ALA A 5 -3.09 -10.79 11.49
CA ALA A 5 -2.67 -9.73 10.57
C ALA A 5 -3.40 -9.92 9.25
N ILE A 6 -4.28 -8.99 8.92
CA ILE A 6 -5.09 -9.02 7.70
C ILE A 6 -4.49 -8.03 6.72
N GLN A 7 -4.08 -8.51 5.55
CA GLN A 7 -3.66 -7.67 4.44
C GLN A 7 -4.79 -7.57 3.42
N ARG A 8 -5.09 -6.36 2.96
CA ARG A 8 -6.10 -6.11 1.91
C ARG A 8 -5.63 -5.02 0.97
N THR A 9 -5.79 -5.24 -0.34
CA THR A 9 -5.64 -4.17 -1.32
C THR A 9 -6.80 -3.19 -1.16
N ILE A 10 -6.47 -1.92 -0.97
CA ILE A 10 -7.45 -0.87 -0.66
C ILE A 10 -7.53 0.19 -1.78
N ALA A 11 -6.50 0.28 -2.62
CA ALA A 11 -6.48 1.19 -3.76
C ALA A 11 -5.51 0.71 -4.83
N VAL A 12 -5.75 1.15 -6.07
CA VAL A 12 -4.80 1.09 -7.18
C VAL A 12 -4.63 2.50 -7.72
N LEU A 13 -3.38 2.95 -7.83
CA LEU A 13 -3.02 4.31 -8.24
C LEU A 13 -2.18 4.25 -9.52
N GLY A 14 -2.66 4.88 -10.59
CA GLY A 14 -1.90 5.05 -11.84
C GLY A 14 -1.02 6.29 -11.76
N VAL A 15 0.29 6.14 -11.94
CA VAL A 15 1.32 7.19 -11.83
C VAL A 15 2.26 7.08 -13.02
N ASP A 16 2.36 8.14 -13.83
CA ASP A 16 3.27 8.25 -14.98
C ASP A 16 3.26 7.04 -15.95
N GLY A 17 2.11 6.38 -16.10
CA GLY A 17 1.92 5.23 -16.98
C GLY A 17 2.18 3.85 -16.34
N GLU A 18 2.57 3.82 -15.07
CA GLU A 18 2.68 2.60 -14.25
C GLU A 18 1.54 2.53 -13.23
N ASN A 19 1.12 1.32 -12.86
CA ASN A 19 0.07 1.13 -11.86
C ASN A 19 0.67 0.61 -10.55
N PHE A 20 0.21 1.16 -9.44
CA PHE A 20 0.66 0.79 -8.10
C PHE A 20 -0.51 0.31 -7.26
N GLU A 21 -0.40 -0.91 -6.73
CA GLU A 21 -1.32 -1.42 -5.71
C GLU A 21 -0.90 -0.89 -4.34
N VAL A 22 -1.88 -0.41 -3.58
CA VAL A 22 -1.71 -0.02 -2.19
C VAL A 22 -2.46 -1.02 -1.31
N ASP A 23 -1.69 -1.78 -0.55
CA ASP A 23 -2.19 -2.71 0.45
C ASP A 23 -2.22 -2.03 1.82
N GLY A 24 -3.31 -2.21 2.56
CA GLY A 24 -3.40 -1.88 3.97
C GLY A 24 -3.18 -3.11 4.83
N HIS A 25 -2.39 -2.97 5.89
CA HIS A 25 -2.17 -3.99 6.90
C HIS A 25 -2.96 -3.66 8.17
N PHE A 26 -3.80 -4.59 8.61
CA PHE A 26 -4.74 -4.42 9.71
C PHE A 26 -4.47 -5.46 10.79
N GLU A 27 -4.78 -5.12 12.04
CA GLU A 27 -4.75 -6.08 13.15
C GLU A 27 -6.18 -6.39 13.58
N GLY A 28 -6.66 -7.61 13.34
CA GLY A 28 -8.02 -8.03 13.71
C GLY A 28 -9.11 -7.19 13.02
N ASP A 29 -10.08 -6.68 13.79
CA ASP A 29 -11.24 -5.93 13.28
C ASP A 29 -11.00 -4.42 13.14
N GLU A 30 -9.74 -3.99 13.09
CA GLU A 30 -9.42 -2.58 12.94
C GLU A 30 -9.95 -1.99 11.64
N ARG A 31 -10.58 -0.81 11.76
CA ARG A 31 -11.09 -0.06 10.59
C ARG A 31 -10.00 0.71 9.86
N LYS A 32 -8.87 0.97 10.51
CA LYS A 32 -7.73 1.70 9.95
C LYS A 32 -6.55 0.77 9.80
N ALA A 33 -5.85 0.88 8.68
CA ALA A 33 -4.61 0.15 8.50
C ALA A 33 -3.56 0.71 9.47
N ARG A 34 -2.73 -0.19 10.01
CA ARG A 34 -1.55 0.12 10.83
C ARG A 34 -0.42 0.68 9.98
N TRP A 35 -0.27 0.15 8.77
CA TRP A 35 0.63 0.66 7.75
C TRP A 35 0.13 0.25 6.36
N TYR A 36 0.81 0.79 5.35
CA TYR A 36 0.54 0.52 3.95
C TYR A 36 1.79 0.01 3.25
N THR A 37 1.58 -0.84 2.25
CA THR A 37 2.63 -1.35 1.37
C THR A 37 2.23 -1.02 -0.05
N VAL A 38 3.18 -0.47 -0.82
CA VAL A 38 2.97 -0.08 -2.21
C VAL A 38 3.73 -1.06 -3.09
N LYS A 39 3.06 -1.62 -4.08
CA LYS A 39 3.63 -2.58 -5.03
C LYS A 39 3.40 -2.09 -6.44
N LYS A 40 4.36 -2.33 -7.32
CA LYS A 40 4.10 -2.19 -8.76
C LYS A 40 3.18 -3.31 -9.20
N LEU A 41 2.10 -2.97 -9.90
CA LEU A 41 1.17 -3.94 -10.43
C LEU A 41 1.78 -4.74 -11.59
N SER A 42 2.70 -4.14 -12.33
CA SER A 42 3.32 -4.74 -13.52
C SER A 42 4.16 -5.99 -13.21
N ASP A 43 4.92 -5.98 -12.11
CA ASP A 43 5.82 -7.07 -11.71
C ASP A 43 5.57 -7.60 -10.28
N GLY A 44 4.63 -7.00 -9.54
CA GLY A 44 4.34 -7.34 -8.15
C GLY A 44 5.44 -6.92 -7.18
N GLN A 45 6.46 -6.19 -7.63
CA GLN A 45 7.60 -5.81 -6.81
C GLN A 45 7.15 -4.83 -5.72
N VAL A 46 7.49 -5.12 -4.47
CA VAL A 46 7.29 -4.19 -3.36
C VAL A 46 8.17 -2.98 -3.59
N PHE A 47 7.49 -1.86 -3.81
CA PHE A 47 8.11 -0.60 -4.11
C PHE A 47 8.42 0.18 -2.82
N VAL A 48 7.48 0.16 -1.87
CA VAL A 48 7.65 0.72 -0.53
C VAL A 48 6.91 -0.16 0.46
N ASP A 49 7.53 -0.41 1.61
CA ASP A 49 6.94 -1.18 2.70
C ASP A 49 6.83 -0.34 3.97
N HIS A 50 5.84 -0.66 4.82
CA HIS A 50 5.62 0.00 6.12
C HIS A 50 5.42 1.54 6.07
N LEU A 51 4.61 2.05 5.13
CA LEU A 51 4.17 3.45 5.14
C LEU A 51 3.16 3.71 6.28
N PRO A 52 3.38 4.71 7.14
CA PRO A 52 2.49 4.98 8.28
C PRO A 52 1.16 5.63 7.85
N THR A 53 1.10 6.20 6.65
CA THR A 53 -0.06 6.89 6.10
C THR A 53 -0.31 6.45 4.67
N PHE A 54 -1.57 6.52 4.25
CA PHE A 54 -1.93 6.21 2.87
C PHE A 54 -1.21 7.17 1.91
N PRO A 55 -0.47 6.68 0.92
CA PRO A 55 0.30 7.54 0.02
C PRO A 55 -0.58 8.24 -1.01
N SER A 56 -0.30 9.51 -1.25
CA SER A 56 -0.88 10.26 -2.37
C SER A 56 -0.21 9.92 -3.70
N HIS A 57 -0.87 10.28 -4.81
CA HIS A 57 -0.31 10.16 -6.17
C HIS A 57 1.07 10.84 -6.29
N ASP A 58 1.23 12.07 -5.77
CA ASP A 58 2.50 12.80 -5.83
C ASP A 58 3.60 12.15 -4.98
N GLU A 59 3.25 11.55 -3.84
CA GLU A 59 4.23 10.82 -3.02
C GLU A 59 4.72 9.56 -3.74
N ILE A 60 3.83 8.77 -4.34
CA ILE A 60 4.23 7.60 -5.14
C ILE A 60 5.11 8.04 -6.31
N ARG A 61 4.73 9.11 -7.00
CA ARG A 61 5.52 9.68 -8.09
C ARG A 61 6.93 10.06 -7.66
N ARG A 62 7.06 10.75 -6.52
CA ARG A 62 8.36 11.16 -5.96
C ARG A 62 9.20 9.97 -5.52
N MET A 63 8.58 8.94 -4.96
CA MET A 63 9.30 7.73 -4.55
C MET A 63 9.79 6.95 -5.77
N ALA A 64 8.98 6.87 -6.85
CA ALA A 64 9.26 6.15 -8.10
C ALA A 64 10.27 6.84 -9.04
N SER A 65 10.69 8.06 -8.73
CA SER A 65 11.70 8.83 -9.46
C SER A 65 13.11 8.51 -8.99
#